data_AF-A0A382WZV7-F1
#
_entry.id   AF-A0A382WZV7-F1
#
_cell.length_a   1.000
_cell.length_b   1.000
_cell.length_c   1.000
_cell.angle_alpha   90.00
_cell.angle_beta   90.00
_cell.angle_gamma   90.00
#
_symmetry.space_group_name_H-M   'P 1'
#
loop_
_entity.id
_entity.type
_entity.pdbx_description
1 polymer ?
#
loop_
_entity_poly.entity_id
_entity_poly.type
_entity_poly.pdbx_seq_one_letter_code
_entity_poly.pdbx_strand_id
1 'polypeptide(L)'
;MKPGSVVVDMAVSSGGNVEGSVPNEYINHNGVTIVGLSNLPGEVAMDASFVYGNNLFNLLDEYWDSEKKEFNFNLTDEILSGCVVTHGGKIVNPIVKERI
;
A
#
# COMPACT_ATOMS: atom_id res chain seq x y z
N MET A 1 2.30 -6.80 29.65
CA MET A 1 1.91 -8.16 29.22
C MET A 1 2.75 -9.18 29.99
N LYS A 2 2.44 -10.48 29.93
CA LYS A 2 3.28 -11.49 30.59
C LYS A 2 4.65 -11.60 29.88
N PRO A 3 5.77 -11.78 30.60
CA PRO A 3 7.05 -12.06 29.96
C PRO A 3 6.96 -13.25 29.00
N GLY A 4 7.62 -13.14 27.85
CA GLY A 4 7.51 -14.09 26.72
C GLY A 4 6.40 -13.77 25.72
N SER A 5 5.58 -12.73 25.95
CA SER A 5 4.61 -12.27 24.96
C SER A 5 5.30 -11.64 23.74
N VAL A 6 4.64 -11.70 22.59
CA VAL A 6 5.06 -11.04 21.36
C VAL A 6 3.95 -10.12 20.86
N VAL A 7 4.31 -8.91 20.46
CA VAL A 7 3.43 -7.94 19.82
C VAL A 7 3.98 -7.62 18.44
N VAL A 8 3.14 -7.71 17.42
CA VAL A 8 3.50 -7.34 16.04
C VAL A 8 2.80 -6.04 15.70
N ASP A 9 3.57 -4.97 15.55
CA ASP A 9 3.04 -3.66 15.20
C ASP A 9 3.11 -3.43 13.69
N MET A 10 1.99 -3.69 13.01
CA MET A 10 1.87 -3.51 11.56
C MET A 10 1.82 -2.03 11.13
N ALA A 11 1.66 -1.09 12.06
CA ALA A 11 1.52 0.34 11.78
C ALA A 11 2.80 1.14 12.08
N VAL A 12 3.92 0.45 12.32
CA VAL A 12 5.19 1.06 12.75
C VAL A 12 5.72 2.15 11.80
N SER A 13 5.40 2.09 10.50
CA SER A 13 5.82 3.09 9.51
C SER A 13 4.99 4.37 9.50
N SER A 14 3.82 4.40 10.13
CA SER A 14 2.88 5.54 10.16
C SER A 14 2.65 6.11 11.56
N GLY A 15 3.57 5.82 12.49
CA GLY A 15 3.53 6.29 13.88
C GLY A 15 3.52 5.17 14.91
N GLY A 16 3.12 3.96 14.52
CA GLY A 16 3.04 2.79 15.39
C GLY A 16 1.82 2.78 16.31
N ASN A 17 1.26 1.60 16.56
CA ASN A 17 0.23 1.40 17.57
C ASN A 17 0.81 1.08 18.95
N VAL A 18 2.09 0.69 18.99
CA VAL A 18 2.75 0.19 20.20
C VAL A 18 3.85 1.15 20.61
N GLU A 19 3.75 1.68 21.83
CA GLU A 19 4.80 2.52 22.41
C GLU A 19 6.12 1.73 22.49
N GLY A 20 7.20 2.36 22.02
CA GLY A 20 8.51 1.72 21.93
C GLY A 20 8.68 0.81 20.71
N SER A 21 7.74 0.76 19.76
CA SER A 21 7.96 0.17 18.45
C SER A 21 8.93 1.02 17.61
N VAL A 22 9.92 0.39 16.98
CA VAL A 22 10.91 1.05 16.13
C VAL A 22 10.87 0.42 14.74
N PRO A 23 10.78 1.23 13.66
CA PRO A 23 10.74 0.71 12.30
C PRO A 23 11.95 -0.18 11.99
N ASN A 24 11.65 -1.38 11.48
CA ASN A 24 12.57 -2.43 11.06
C ASN A 24 13.39 -3.08 12.18
N GLU A 25 12.91 -3.02 13.43
CA GLU A 25 13.60 -3.62 14.57
C GLU A 25 12.72 -4.62 15.35
N TYR A 26 13.40 -5.49 16.09
CA TYR A 26 12.83 -6.36 17.12
C TYR A 26 13.32 -5.86 18.47
N ILE A 27 12.40 -5.42 19.32
CA ILE A 27 12.77 -4.81 20.60
C ILE A 27 12.23 -5.65 21.74
N ASN A 28 13.07 -5.93 22.73
CA ASN A 28 12.58 -6.50 23.98
C ASN A 28 12.31 -5.39 24.98
N HIS A 29 11.05 -5.25 25.39
CA HIS A 29 10.63 -4.28 26.40
C HIS A 29 9.98 -5.01 27.56
N ASN A 30 10.62 -5.00 28.73
CA ASN A 30 10.13 -5.63 29.96
C ASN A 30 9.72 -7.12 29.77
N GLY A 31 10.50 -7.87 29.00
CA GLY A 31 10.24 -9.28 28.71
C GLY A 31 9.20 -9.53 27.61
N VAL A 32 8.72 -8.50 26.92
CA VAL A 32 7.82 -8.59 25.78
C VAL A 32 8.61 -8.24 24.51
N THR A 33 8.51 -9.07 23.47
CA THR A 33 9.12 -8.76 22.17
C THR A 33 8.15 -7.96 21.31
N ILE A 34 8.56 -6.80 20.84
CA ILE A 34 7.83 -5.94 19.91
C ILE A 34 8.50 -6.07 18.54
N VAL A 35 7.72 -6.50 17.54
CA VAL A 35 8.15 -6.63 16.14
C VAL A 35 7.66 -5.42 15.37
N GLY A 36 8.60 -4.59 14.90
CA GLY A 36 8.34 -3.36 14.17
C GLY A 36 8.74 -3.42 12.70
N LEU A 37 8.48 -4.52 11.99
CA LEU A 37 8.83 -4.62 10.56
C LEU A 37 7.94 -3.72 9.71
N SER A 38 8.53 -2.76 9.00
CA SER A 38 7.77 -1.78 8.19
C SER A 38 7.28 -2.34 6.85
N ASN A 39 7.93 -3.39 6.33
CA ASN A 39 7.60 -4.04 5.06
C ASN A 39 7.26 -5.53 5.26
N LEU A 40 6.20 -5.81 6.03
CA LEU A 40 5.70 -7.18 6.20
C LEU A 40 5.35 -7.89 4.88
N PRO A 41 4.78 -7.24 3.83
CA PRO A 41 4.60 -7.89 2.54
C PRO A 41 5.92 -8.38 1.90
N GLY A 42 7.04 -7.71 2.19
CA GLY A 42 8.37 -8.12 1.76
C GLY A 42 8.83 -9.46 2.33
N GLU A 43 8.34 -9.85 3.52
CA GLU A 43 8.65 -11.15 4.14
C GLU A 43 7.96 -12.32 3.44
N VAL A 44 6.94 -12.04 2.62
CA VAL A 44 6.19 -13.00 1.80
C VAL A 44 6.21 -12.60 0.33
N ALA A 45 7.39 -12.21 -0.16
CA ALA A 45 7.58 -11.56 -1.45
C ALA A 45 6.95 -12.32 -2.65
N MET A 46 6.98 -13.65 -2.66
CA MET A 46 6.39 -14.45 -3.75
C MET A 46 4.88 -14.21 -3.86
N ASP A 47 4.15 -14.45 -2.76
CA ASP A 47 2.70 -14.31 -2.73
C ASP A 47 2.28 -12.84 -2.86
N ALA A 48 3.00 -11.93 -2.19
CA ALA A 48 2.77 -10.50 -2.29
C ALA A 48 2.90 -10.01 -3.75
N SER A 49 3.93 -10.47 -4.47
CA SER A 49 4.13 -10.14 -5.88
C SER A 49 3.03 -10.73 -6.76
N PHE A 50 2.60 -11.96 -6.48
CA PHE A 50 1.53 -12.60 -7.24
C PHE A 50 0.21 -11.82 -7.11
N VAL A 51 -0.22 -11.50 -5.88
CA VAL A 51 -1.48 -10.77 -5.68
C VAL A 51 -1.39 -9.33 -6.20
N TYR A 52 -0.23 -8.66 -6.05
CA TYR A 52 -0.03 -7.32 -6.59
C TYR A 52 -0.06 -7.30 -8.13
N GLY A 53 0.56 -8.30 -8.77
CA GLY A 53 0.50 -8.47 -10.22
C GLY A 53 -0.92 -8.68 -10.73
N ASN A 54 -1.74 -9.47 -10.02
CA ASN A 54 -3.16 -9.64 -10.34
C ASN A 54 -3.94 -8.32 -10.21
N ASN A 55 -3.68 -7.51 -9.19
CA ASN A 55 -4.33 -6.20 -9.04
C ASN A 55 -4.00 -5.27 -10.22
N LEU A 56 -2.73 -5.22 -10.65
CA LEU A 56 -2.32 -4.42 -11.81
C LEU A 56 -2.95 -4.93 -13.10
N PHE A 57 -2.96 -6.25 -13.31
CA PHE A 57 -3.58 -6.87 -14.48
C PHE A 57 -5.07 -6.54 -14.55
N ASN A 58 -5.81 -6.77 -13.47
CA ASN A 58 -7.25 -6.54 -13.43
C ASN A 58 -7.59 -5.06 -13.66
N LEU A 59 -6.78 -4.13 -13.13
CA LEU A 59 -6.96 -2.71 -13.40
C LEU A 59 -6.76 -2.38 -14.89
N LEU A 60 -5.76 -2.96 -15.54
CA LEU A 60 -5.50 -2.73 -16.96
C LEU A 60 -6.56 -3.37 -17.86
N ASP A 61 -6.96 -4.60 -17.54
CA ASP A 61 -7.94 -5.39 -18.29
C ASP A 61 -9.32 -4.71 -18.31
N GLU A 62 -9.75 -4.17 -17.16
CA GLU A 62 -11.03 -3.44 -17.03
C GLU A 62 -11.15 -2.26 -18.02
N TYR A 63 -10.04 -1.58 -18.31
CA TYR A 63 -10.01 -0.41 -19.21
C TYR A 63 -9.40 -0.72 -20.58
N TRP A 64 -9.12 -1.98 -20.92
CA TRP A 64 -8.55 -2.34 -22.21
C TRP A 64 -9.63 -2.58 -23.26
N ASP A 65 -9.63 -1.78 -24.33
CA ASP A 65 -10.47 -2.02 -25.51
C ASP A 65 -9.72 -3.00 -26.45
N SER A 66 -10.15 -4.25 -26.46
CA SER A 66 -9.52 -5.32 -27.24
C SER A 66 -9.76 -5.21 -28.75
N GLU A 67 -10.83 -4.53 -29.18
CA GLU A 67 -11.12 -4.31 -30.61
C GLU A 67 -10.23 -3.20 -31.17
N LYS A 68 -10.15 -2.07 -30.46
CA LYS A 68 -9.35 -0.91 -30.87
C LYS A 68 -7.87 -1.03 -30.48
N LYS A 69 -7.54 -1.98 -29.60
CA LYS A 69 -6.20 -2.18 -29.04
C LYS A 69 -5.69 -0.92 -28.34
N GLU A 70 -6.56 -0.28 -27.58
CA GLU A 70 -6.26 0.96 -26.88
C GLU A 70 -6.72 0.90 -25.42
N PHE A 71 -6.06 1.68 -24.57
CA PHE A 71 -6.50 1.86 -23.19
C PHE A 71 -7.59 2.93 -23.16
N ASN A 72 -8.78 2.57 -22.68
CA ASN A 72 -9.92 3.46 -22.51
C ASN A 72 -9.67 4.41 -21.33
N PHE A 73 -8.98 5.50 -21.62
CA PHE A 73 -8.64 6.52 -20.62
C PHE A 73 -9.79 7.51 -20.41
N ASN A 74 -10.79 7.12 -19.60
CA ASN A 74 -11.92 7.98 -19.28
C ASN A 74 -11.88 8.49 -17.82
N LEU A 75 -11.45 9.74 -17.63
CA LEU A 75 -11.41 10.36 -16.29
C LEU A 75 -12.79 10.73 -15.71
N THR A 76 -13.89 10.48 -16.42
CA THR A 76 -15.23 10.56 -15.80
C THR A 76 -15.58 9.29 -15.01
N ASP A 77 -14.80 8.21 -15.17
CA ASP A 77 -14.94 7.00 -14.38
C ASP A 77 -14.41 7.22 -12.95
N GLU A 78 -15.17 6.77 -11.95
CA GLU A 78 -14.86 7.03 -10.53
C GLU A 78 -13.57 6.32 -10.08
N ILE A 79 -13.33 5.10 -10.57
CA ILE A 79 -12.15 4.32 -10.20
C ILE A 79 -10.91 4.95 -10.87
N LEU A 80 -10.97 5.22 -12.18
CA LEU A 80 -9.83 5.76 -12.91
C LEU A 80 -9.49 7.19 -12.43
N SER A 81 -10.49 8.03 -12.17
CA SER A 81 -10.26 9.37 -11.61
C SER A 81 -9.66 9.35 -10.20
N GLY A 82 -10.02 8.35 -9.38
CA GLY A 82 -9.40 8.10 -8.09
C GLY A 82 -7.93 7.67 -8.18
N CYS A 83 -7.58 6.86 -9.19
CA CYS A 83 -6.23 6.34 -9.38
C CYS A 83 -5.25 7.33 -10.02
N VAL A 84 -5.69 8.13 -10.99
CA VAL A 84 -4.79 8.99 -11.80
C VAL A 84 -4.45 10.29 -11.07
N VAL A 85 -3.18 10.46 -10.68
CA VAL A 85 -2.70 11.68 -10.01
C VAL A 85 -2.46 12.85 -10.99
N THR A 86 -1.80 12.58 -12.12
CA THR A 86 -1.38 13.58 -13.11
C THR A 86 -1.62 13.08 -14.54
N HIS A 87 -1.97 14.00 -15.44
CA HIS A 87 -2.09 13.73 -16.87
C HIS A 87 -1.87 15.01 -17.68
N GLY A 88 -1.15 14.93 -18.80
CA GLY A 88 -0.89 16.09 -19.67
C GLY A 88 -0.17 17.25 -18.99
N GLY A 89 0.72 16.96 -18.03
CA GLY A 89 1.47 17.97 -17.27
C GLY A 89 0.66 18.72 -16.21
N LYS A 90 -0.56 18.26 -15.90
CA LYS A 90 -1.43 18.85 -14.87
C LYS A 90 -1.79 17.81 -13.84
N ILE A 91 -1.89 18.23 -12.58
CA ILE A 91 -2.55 17.41 -11.55
C ILE A 91 -4.03 17.30 -11.96
N VAL A 92 -4.57 16.09 -11.96
CA VAL A 92 -5.98 15.84 -12.31
C VAL A 92 -6.78 15.30 -11.13
N ASN A 93 -6.11 14.67 -10.17
CA ASN A 93 -6.75 14.14 -8.96
C ASN A 93 -7.18 15.27 -8.01
N PRO A 94 -8.47 15.32 -7.59
CA PRO A 94 -8.99 16.38 -6.73
C PRO A 94 -8.39 16.34 -5.31
N ILE A 95 -8.23 15.14 -4.73
CA ILE A 95 -7.68 14.97 -3.37
C ILE A 95 -6.24 15.47 -3.31
N VAL A 96 -5.45 15.19 -4.35
CA VAL A 96 -4.07 15.67 -4.42
C VAL A 96 -4.04 17.18 -4.61
N LYS A 97 -4.85 17.75 -5.51
CA LYS A 97 -4.92 19.22 -5.70
C LYS A 97 -5.21 20.01 -4.42
N GLU A 98 -6.01 19.47 -3.52
CA GLU A 98 -6.35 20.15 -2.27
C GLU A 98 -5.22 20.14 -1.22
N ARG A 99 -4.23 19.26 -1.39
CA ARG A 99 -3.16 19.01 -0.40
C ARG A 99 -1.81 19.66 -0.75
N ILE A 100 -1.67 20.23 -1.94
CA ILE A 100 -0.47 20.92 -2.45
C ILE A 100 -0.81 22.36 -2.79
#